data_AF-A0A1Y1X047-F1
#
_entry.id   AF-A0A1Y1X047-F1
#
_cell.length_a   1.000
_cell.length_b   1.000
_cell.length_c   1.000
_cell.angle_alpha   90.00
_cell.angle_beta   90.00
_cell.angle_gamma   90.00
#
_symmetry.space_group_name_H-M   'P 1'
#
loop_
_entity.id
_entity.type
_entity.pdbx_description
1 polymer ?
#
loop_
_entity_poly.entity_id
_entity_poly.type
_entity_poly.pdbx_seq_one_letter_code
_entity_poly.pdbx_strand_id
1 'polypeptide(L)'
;MFFLIVFFTYIINIQIKYSYGLNNITLYTYENITDCEASPNYIYVYDKSKILNKNEVLKIKNKFNLGYYCKNDICVEVNRDILLPFVEIPDKEDIIYTVSQCLTNKCIEGACIFNKENPSEFCTDIYNYFFIFKYSYMNCGKAIGDICKKNKECASKKCFNNSEYSYCGSVGGPSDKYRNNLFIISLRLGITVFYLYNLYIFMNLN
;
A
#
# COMPACT_ATOMS: atom_id res chain seq x y z
N MET A 1 -2.90 -53.57 -28.02
CA MET A 1 -1.76 -53.07 -27.20
C MET A 1 -1.42 -51.61 -27.50
N PHE A 2 -1.28 -51.21 -28.78
CA PHE A 2 -0.96 -49.83 -29.17
C PHE A 2 -1.99 -48.76 -28.71
N PHE A 3 -3.29 -49.05 -28.83
CA PHE A 3 -4.36 -48.14 -28.38
C PHE A 3 -4.36 -47.89 -26.86
N LEU A 4 -3.93 -48.86 -26.06
CA LEU A 4 -3.77 -48.68 -24.61
C LEU A 4 -2.63 -47.71 -24.33
N ILE A 5 -1.51 -47.82 -25.04
CA ILE A 5 -0.36 -46.93 -24.86
C ILE A 5 -0.74 -45.49 -25.20
N VAL A 6 -1.46 -45.26 -26.30
CA VAL A 6 -1.93 -43.91 -26.68
C VAL A 6 -2.87 -43.34 -25.62
N PHE A 7 -3.82 -44.14 -25.13
CA PHE A 7 -4.77 -43.71 -24.09
C PHE A 7 -4.06 -43.39 -22.76
N PHE A 8 -3.07 -44.18 -22.36
CA PHE A 8 -2.25 -43.89 -21.18
C PHE A 8 -1.38 -42.65 -21.37
N THR A 9 -0.76 -42.43 -22.52
CA THR A 9 0.01 -41.19 -22.78
C THR A 9 -0.89 -39.96 -22.84
N TYR A 10 -2.14 -40.10 -23.30
CA TYR A 10 -3.14 -39.04 -23.31
C TYR A 10 -3.62 -38.71 -21.89
N ILE A 11 -3.92 -39.72 -21.07
CA ILE A 11 -4.29 -39.52 -19.66
C ILE A 11 -3.13 -38.94 -18.85
N ILE A 12 -1.89 -39.39 -19.07
CA ILE A 12 -0.69 -38.86 -18.39
C ILE A 12 -0.48 -37.38 -18.80
N ASN A 13 -0.66 -37.01 -20.06
CA ASN A 13 -0.58 -35.60 -20.50
C ASN A 13 -1.72 -34.73 -19.94
N ILE A 14 -2.94 -35.27 -19.80
CA ILE A 14 -4.05 -34.57 -19.16
C ILE A 14 -3.76 -34.37 -17.66
N GLN A 15 -3.25 -35.39 -16.97
CA GLN A 15 -2.90 -35.29 -15.55
C GLN A 15 -1.74 -34.32 -15.29
N ILE A 16 -0.78 -34.18 -16.21
CA ILE A 16 0.31 -33.19 -16.08
C ILE A 16 -0.21 -31.75 -16.31
N LYS A 17 -1.31 -31.57 -17.05
CA LYS A 17 -1.93 -30.26 -17.27
C LYS A 17 -2.83 -29.78 -16.12
N TYR A 18 -3.22 -30.66 -15.21
CA TYR A 18 -3.92 -30.28 -13.98
C TYR A 18 -2.92 -30.27 -12.82
N SER A 19 -2.54 -29.06 -12.39
CA SER A 19 -2.17 -28.73 -11.01
C SER A 19 -1.53 -29.88 -10.21
N TYR A 20 -0.19 -29.92 -10.16
CA TYR A 20 0.53 -30.66 -9.14
C TYR A 20 0.15 -30.15 -7.74
N GLY A 21 -0.85 -30.79 -7.13
CA GLY A 21 -1.16 -30.68 -5.71
C GLY A 21 -0.28 -31.63 -4.92
N LEU A 22 0.92 -31.19 -4.53
CA LEU A 22 1.59 -31.78 -3.37
C LEU A 22 0.84 -31.30 -2.11
N ASN A 23 0.27 -32.22 -1.34
CA ASN A 23 -0.32 -31.97 -0.01
C ASN A 23 -1.49 -30.96 0.05
N ASN A 24 -2.51 -31.08 -0.81
CA ASN A 24 -3.70 -30.20 -0.78
C ASN A 24 -3.43 -28.69 -0.96
N ILE A 25 -2.27 -28.32 -1.50
CA ILE A 25 -1.90 -26.92 -1.76
C ILE A 25 -2.14 -26.61 -3.24
N THR A 26 -3.01 -25.64 -3.52
CA THR A 26 -3.21 -25.08 -4.87
C THR A 26 -2.13 -24.02 -5.15
N LEU A 27 -1.23 -24.33 -6.07
CA LEU A 27 -0.18 -23.41 -6.53
C LEU A 27 -0.69 -22.62 -7.75
N TYR A 28 -0.70 -21.30 -7.66
CA TYR A 28 -1.10 -20.41 -8.75
C TYR A 28 0.12 -19.94 -9.55
N THR A 29 0.18 -20.29 -10.83
CA THR A 29 1.08 -19.71 -11.83
C THR A 29 0.41 -18.51 -12.53
N TYR A 30 1.17 -17.71 -13.29
CA TYR A 30 0.63 -16.59 -14.09
C TYR A 30 -0.59 -17.00 -14.93
N GLU A 31 -0.46 -18.14 -15.61
CA GLU A 31 -1.51 -18.73 -16.45
C GLU A 31 -2.77 -19.09 -15.64
N ASN A 32 -2.61 -19.55 -14.39
CA ASN A 32 -3.74 -19.90 -13.51
C ASN A 32 -4.48 -18.68 -12.92
N ILE A 33 -3.83 -17.52 -12.80
CA ILE A 33 -4.45 -16.29 -12.27
C ILE A 33 -5.27 -15.57 -13.37
N THR A 34 -4.82 -15.64 -14.62
CA THR A 34 -5.54 -15.10 -15.77
C THR A 34 -6.77 -15.94 -16.16
N ASP A 35 -6.79 -17.22 -15.79
CA ASP A 35 -7.91 -18.14 -16.01
C ASP A 35 -9.03 -18.03 -14.97
N CYS A 36 -8.86 -17.21 -13.93
CA CYS A 36 -9.97 -16.84 -13.03
C CYS A 36 -10.91 -15.87 -13.78
N GLU A 37 -12.13 -16.33 -14.10
CA GLU A 37 -13.18 -15.59 -14.83
C GLU A 37 -13.58 -14.21 -14.25
N ALA A 38 -12.98 -13.77 -13.13
CA ALA A 38 -13.17 -12.47 -12.50
C ALA A 38 -11.91 -11.56 -12.47
N SER A 39 -10.88 -11.88 -13.25
CA SER A 39 -9.52 -11.30 -13.22
C SER A 39 -9.37 -9.75 -13.18
N PRO A 40 -10.11 -8.93 -13.95
CA PRO A 40 -9.79 -7.50 -14.08
C PRO A 40 -10.04 -6.68 -12.79
N ASN A 41 -10.80 -7.21 -11.83
CA ASN A 41 -11.09 -6.51 -10.57
C ASN A 41 -10.13 -6.85 -9.42
N TYR A 42 -9.19 -7.77 -9.61
CA TYR A 42 -8.29 -8.22 -8.54
C TYR A 42 -6.83 -7.85 -8.78
N ILE A 43 -6.46 -7.54 -10.02
CA ILE A 43 -5.07 -7.26 -10.40
C ILE A 43 -4.94 -5.80 -10.82
N TYR A 44 -4.10 -5.07 -10.09
CA TYR A 44 -3.61 -3.78 -10.51
C TYR A 44 -2.49 -3.99 -11.54
N VAL A 45 -2.83 -3.79 -12.80
CA VAL A 45 -1.86 -3.74 -13.89
C VAL A 45 -1.17 -2.37 -13.82
N TYR A 46 0.15 -2.39 -13.65
CA TYR A 46 0.91 -1.15 -13.51
C TYR A 46 0.98 -0.38 -14.82
N ASP A 47 1.06 0.94 -14.70
CA ASP A 47 1.34 1.84 -15.82
C ASP A 47 2.86 1.94 -16.01
N LYS A 48 3.38 1.42 -17.12
CA LYS A 48 4.80 1.47 -17.49
C LYS A 48 5.38 2.88 -17.48
N SER A 49 4.56 3.90 -17.74
CA SER A 49 5.02 5.30 -17.74
C SER A 49 5.21 5.89 -16.34
N LYS A 50 4.72 5.20 -15.29
CA LYS A 50 4.74 5.64 -13.89
C LYS A 50 5.68 4.83 -13.00
N ILE A 51 6.56 4.02 -13.59
CA ILE A 51 7.60 3.33 -12.84
C ILE A 51 8.61 4.36 -12.37
N LEU A 52 8.93 4.31 -11.08
CA LEU A 52 9.96 5.14 -10.47
C LEU A 52 10.95 4.25 -9.73
N ASN A 53 12.17 4.76 -9.55
CA ASN A 53 13.06 4.13 -8.59
C ASN A 53 12.71 4.53 -7.14
N LYS A 54 13.10 3.71 -6.15
CA LYS A 54 12.82 3.98 -4.73
C LYS A 54 13.29 5.35 -4.27
N ASN A 55 14.45 5.79 -4.74
CA ASN A 55 15.01 7.10 -4.39
C ASN A 55 14.20 8.27 -4.98
N GLU A 56 13.61 8.10 -6.16
CA GLU A 56 12.69 9.05 -6.78
C GLU A 56 11.38 9.13 -6.01
N VAL A 57 10.82 7.98 -5.60
CA VAL A 57 9.62 7.93 -4.75
C VAL A 57 9.85 8.70 -3.47
N LEU A 58 10.98 8.49 -2.78
CA LEU A 58 11.30 9.19 -1.53
C LEU A 58 11.51 10.71 -1.70
N LYS A 59 11.80 11.19 -2.91
CA LYS A 59 11.90 12.63 -3.22
C LYS A 59 10.54 13.30 -3.41
N ILE A 60 9.46 12.52 -3.61
CA ILE A 60 8.11 13.06 -3.77
C ILE A 60 7.68 13.74 -2.46
N LYS A 61 7.25 14.99 -2.57
CA LYS A 61 6.75 15.81 -1.47
C LYS A 61 5.47 16.52 -1.90
N ASN A 62 4.61 16.81 -0.93
CA ASN A 62 3.38 17.59 -1.13
C ASN A 62 2.43 17.03 -2.20
N LYS A 63 2.47 15.71 -2.42
CA LYS A 63 1.45 14.97 -3.17
C LYS A 63 0.66 14.12 -2.19
N PHE A 64 -0.63 13.95 -2.49
CA PHE A 64 -1.60 13.37 -1.58
C PHE A 64 -2.22 12.12 -2.19
N ASN A 65 -2.54 11.14 -1.34
CA ASN A 65 -3.18 9.88 -1.69
C ASN A 65 -2.35 9.05 -2.68
N LEU A 66 -1.03 9.06 -2.50
CA LEU A 66 -0.13 8.26 -3.31
C LEU A 66 0.30 7.01 -2.52
N GLY A 67 0.18 5.87 -3.18
CA GLY A 67 0.79 4.61 -2.77
C GLY A 67 1.77 4.17 -3.85
N TYR A 68 2.87 3.57 -3.43
CA TYR A 68 3.75 2.82 -4.31
C TYR A 68 4.03 1.46 -3.68
N TYR A 69 4.00 0.41 -4.48
CA TYR A 69 4.64 -0.85 -4.10
C TYR A 69 6.02 -0.90 -4.73
N CYS A 70 7.03 -1.13 -3.89
CA CYS A 70 8.41 -1.20 -4.29
C CYS A 70 8.95 -2.60 -4.07
N LYS A 71 9.58 -3.15 -5.09
CA LYS A 71 10.39 -4.36 -5.00
C LYS A 71 11.80 -4.02 -5.46
N ASN A 72 12.78 -4.25 -4.60
CA ASN A 72 14.15 -3.75 -4.80
C ASN A 72 14.13 -2.22 -5.02
N ASP A 73 14.71 -1.75 -6.13
CA ASP A 73 14.68 -0.34 -6.53
C ASP A 73 13.49 0.02 -7.43
N ILE A 74 12.68 -0.93 -7.88
CA ILE A 74 11.58 -0.67 -8.83
C ILE A 74 10.29 -0.44 -8.04
N CYS A 75 9.62 0.69 -8.28
CA CYS A 75 8.38 1.06 -7.62
C CYS A 75 7.28 1.33 -8.65
N VAL A 76 6.09 0.80 -8.38
CA VAL A 76 4.88 1.04 -9.18
C VAL A 76 3.88 1.86 -8.36
N GLU A 77 3.34 2.90 -8.98
CA GLU A 77 2.25 3.70 -8.38
C GLU A 77 1.00 2.83 -8.25
N VAL A 78 0.32 2.92 -7.11
CA VAL A 78 -0.97 2.28 -6.87
C VAL A 78 -1.96 3.25 -6.26
N ASN A 79 -3.24 3.00 -6.50
CA ASN A 79 -4.29 3.73 -5.79
C ASN A 79 -4.38 3.21 -4.35
N ARG A 80 -4.14 4.09 -3.37
CA ARG A 80 -4.22 3.76 -1.96
C ARG A 80 -5.65 3.50 -1.47
N ASP A 81 -6.65 4.09 -2.12
CA ASP A 81 -8.06 3.90 -1.74
C ASP A 81 -8.63 2.59 -2.31
N ILE A 82 -8.02 2.09 -3.39
CA ILE A 82 -8.41 0.85 -4.07
C ILE A 82 -7.18 -0.06 -4.12
N LEU A 83 -6.80 -0.57 -2.94
CA LEU A 83 -5.75 -1.59 -2.83
C LEU A 83 -6.32 -2.92 -3.33
N LEU A 84 -6.16 -3.15 -4.63
CA LEU A 84 -6.47 -4.42 -5.24
C LEU A 84 -5.58 -5.50 -4.64
N PRO A 85 -6.07 -6.74 -4.48
CA PRO A 85 -5.28 -7.81 -3.89
C PRO A 85 -3.96 -8.02 -4.61
N PHE A 86 -3.90 -7.93 -5.95
CA PHE A 86 -2.68 -8.15 -6.73
C PHE A 86 -2.15 -6.85 -7.36
N VAL A 87 -0.83 -6.66 -7.40
CA VAL A 87 -0.15 -5.54 -8.07
C VAL A 87 0.97 -6.09 -8.92
N GLU A 88 1.00 -5.77 -10.21
CA GLU A 88 2.07 -6.21 -11.08
C GLU A 88 3.30 -5.29 -10.93
N ILE A 89 4.50 -5.86 -10.75
CA ILE A 89 5.77 -5.12 -10.65
C ILE A 89 6.79 -5.76 -11.61
N PRO A 90 7.40 -4.99 -12.53
CA PRO A 90 8.43 -5.54 -13.39
C PRO A 90 9.71 -5.88 -12.61
N ASP A 91 10.33 -7.02 -12.91
CA ASP A 91 11.69 -7.37 -12.47
C ASP A 91 12.61 -7.57 -13.70
N LYS A 92 13.92 -7.57 -13.48
CA LYS A 92 14.94 -7.39 -14.54
C LYS A 92 14.88 -8.39 -15.70
N GLU A 93 14.23 -9.55 -15.55
CA GLU A 93 14.07 -10.54 -16.61
C GLU A 93 12.65 -11.17 -16.66
N ASP A 94 11.76 -10.84 -15.73
CA ASP A 94 10.40 -11.39 -15.62
C ASP A 94 9.41 -10.39 -14.98
N ILE A 95 8.13 -10.50 -15.32
CA ILE A 95 7.05 -9.77 -14.62
C ILE A 95 6.78 -10.47 -13.28
N ILE A 96 6.81 -9.72 -12.18
CA ILE A 96 6.51 -10.26 -10.84
C ILE A 96 5.21 -9.67 -10.30
N TYR A 97 4.24 -10.54 -10.08
CA TYR A 97 3.03 -10.18 -9.35
C TYR A 97 3.34 -10.08 -7.85
N THR A 98 3.06 -8.91 -7.30
CA THR A 98 3.22 -8.54 -5.89
C THR A 98 1.84 -8.32 -5.32
N VAL A 99 1.34 -9.27 -4.54
CA VAL A 99 0.00 -9.14 -3.95
C VAL A 99 0.08 -8.10 -2.84
N SER A 100 -0.76 -7.06 -2.91
CA SER A 100 -0.91 -6.04 -1.88
C SER A 100 -1.22 -6.64 -0.50
N GLN A 101 -1.66 -7.91 -0.46
CA GLN A 101 -1.93 -8.68 0.76
C GLN A 101 -1.26 -10.07 0.87
N CYS A 102 -0.73 -10.69 -0.20
CA CYS A 102 -0.02 -12.00 -0.15
C CYS A 102 1.32 -12.02 -0.90
N LEU A 103 2.42 -11.64 -0.25
CA LEU A 103 3.75 -11.68 -0.87
C LEU A 103 4.33 -13.09 -1.10
N THR A 104 3.76 -13.90 -1.99
CA THR A 104 4.44 -14.84 -2.94
C THR A 104 3.46 -15.81 -3.61
N ASN A 105 3.98 -16.47 -4.66
CA ASN A 105 3.52 -17.62 -5.44
C ASN A 105 3.02 -18.85 -4.63
N LYS A 106 2.61 -18.68 -3.37
CA LYS A 106 2.12 -19.70 -2.44
C LYS A 106 0.97 -19.11 -1.60
N CYS A 107 -0.23 -19.14 -2.15
CA CYS A 107 -1.44 -19.14 -1.32
C CYS A 107 -1.57 -20.57 -0.76
N ILE A 108 -1.43 -20.74 0.56
CA ILE A 108 -1.71 -22.02 1.23
C ILE A 108 -3.01 -21.82 2.01
N GLU A 109 -4.08 -22.55 1.64
CA GLU A 109 -5.35 -22.56 2.39
C GLU A 109 -6.01 -21.17 2.58
N GLY A 110 -5.84 -20.25 1.61
CA GLY A 110 -6.36 -18.88 1.72
C GLY A 110 -5.57 -17.98 2.68
N ALA A 111 -4.47 -18.47 3.25
CA ALA A 111 -3.53 -17.69 4.06
C ALA A 111 -2.28 -17.29 3.26
N CYS A 112 -1.86 -16.04 3.44
CA CYS A 112 -0.73 -15.43 2.76
C CYS A 112 0.61 -15.81 3.43
N ILE A 113 1.59 -16.28 2.64
CA ILE A 113 2.95 -16.52 3.13
C ILE A 113 3.87 -15.41 2.64
N PHE A 114 4.49 -14.69 3.57
CA PHE A 114 5.43 -13.62 3.27
C PHE A 114 6.78 -14.17 2.81
N ASN A 115 7.27 -13.74 1.65
CA ASN A 115 8.66 -13.98 1.23
C ASN A 115 9.63 -13.26 2.17
N LYS A 116 10.35 -14.03 2.99
CA LYS A 116 11.37 -13.48 3.89
C LYS A 116 12.67 -13.11 3.18
N GLU A 117 12.93 -13.67 2.00
CA GLU A 117 14.20 -13.48 1.29
C GLU A 117 14.22 -12.18 0.47
N ASN A 118 13.07 -11.73 -0.04
CA ASN A 118 12.98 -10.45 -0.74
C ASN A 118 11.61 -9.76 -0.46
N PRO A 119 11.48 -9.05 0.68
CA PRO A 119 10.24 -8.41 1.04
C PRO A 119 9.99 -7.18 0.15
N SER A 120 8.79 -7.09 -0.45
CA SER A 120 8.37 -5.81 -1.02
C SER A 120 8.09 -4.81 0.10
N GLU A 121 8.31 -3.54 -0.18
CA GLU A 121 7.94 -2.46 0.70
C GLU A 121 6.78 -1.66 0.09
N PHE A 122 5.90 -1.16 0.95
CA PHE A 122 4.91 -0.17 0.56
C PHE A 122 5.44 1.21 0.91
N CYS A 123 5.29 2.17 0.02
CA CYS A 123 5.60 3.56 0.25
C CYS A 123 4.33 4.39 0.15
N THR A 124 4.05 5.19 1.17
CA THR A 124 2.86 6.05 1.19
C THR A 124 3.18 7.43 1.72
N ASP A 125 2.37 8.39 1.32
CA ASP A 125 2.47 9.76 1.78
C ASP A 125 2.01 9.91 3.23
N ILE A 126 2.87 10.51 4.06
CA ILE A 126 2.54 10.88 5.43
C ILE A 126 2.23 12.36 5.47
N TYR A 127 1.00 12.67 5.85
CA TYR A 127 0.53 14.01 6.09
C TYR A 127 1.09 14.56 7.41
N ASN A 128 1.65 15.75 7.36
CA ASN A 128 1.95 16.52 8.54
C ASN A 128 1.35 17.93 8.44
N TYR A 129 1.01 18.47 9.61
CA TYR A 129 0.39 19.78 9.76
C TYR A 129 1.29 20.62 10.66
N PHE A 130 1.83 21.71 10.12
CA PHE A 130 2.50 22.73 10.91
C PHE A 130 1.76 24.06 10.76
N PHE A 131 0.96 24.40 11.77
CA PHE A 131 0.03 25.55 11.77
C PHE A 131 -0.91 25.56 10.55
N ILE A 132 -0.52 26.29 9.49
CA ILE A 132 -1.26 26.48 8.23
C ILE A 132 -0.69 25.68 7.06
N PHE A 133 0.54 25.22 7.18
CA PHE A 133 1.23 24.53 6.10
C PHE A 133 0.95 23.04 6.19
N LYS A 134 0.21 22.54 5.20
CA LYS A 134 0.10 21.12 4.92
C LYS A 134 1.33 20.71 4.12
N TYR A 135 2.06 19.73 4.60
CA TYR A 135 3.09 19.09 3.80
C TYR A 135 2.96 17.59 3.91
N SER A 136 3.38 16.90 2.87
CA SER A 136 3.49 15.45 2.87
C SER A 136 4.88 15.04 2.43
N TYR A 137 5.32 13.89 2.92
CA TYR A 137 6.55 13.24 2.49
C TYR A 137 6.28 11.75 2.33
N MET A 138 6.97 11.12 1.41
CA MET A 138 6.89 9.68 1.22
C MET A 138 7.65 8.95 2.33
N ASN A 139 7.04 7.90 2.85
CA ASN A 139 7.65 6.99 3.81
C ASN A 139 7.40 5.56 3.39
N CYS A 140 8.46 4.75 3.39
CA CYS A 140 8.40 3.34 3.04
C CYS A 140 8.49 2.44 4.27
N GLY A 141 7.92 1.25 4.16
CA GLY A 141 7.97 0.22 5.18
C GLY A 141 7.05 -0.94 4.84
N LYS A 142 6.60 -1.66 5.86
CA LYS A 142 5.60 -2.73 5.73
C LYS A 142 4.28 -2.19 5.19
N ALA A 143 3.62 -3.03 4.38
CA ALA A 143 2.34 -2.74 3.76
C ALA A 143 1.20 -2.74 4.78
N ILE A 144 0.03 -2.24 4.38
CA ILE A 144 -1.17 -2.24 5.22
C ILE A 144 -1.61 -3.69 5.43
N GLY A 145 -1.91 -4.06 6.68
CA GLY A 145 -2.25 -5.43 7.08
C GLY A 145 -1.05 -6.28 7.54
N ASP A 146 0.19 -5.89 7.20
CA ASP A 146 1.38 -6.64 7.61
C ASP A 146 1.57 -6.62 9.13
N ILE A 147 2.10 -7.73 9.67
CA ILE A 147 2.42 -7.84 11.10
C ILE A 147 3.54 -6.86 11.46
N CYS A 148 3.34 -6.06 12.49
CA CYS A 148 4.31 -5.08 12.99
C CYS A 148 4.46 -5.16 14.50
N LYS A 149 5.62 -4.71 15.01
CA LYS A 149 5.81 -4.53 16.46
C LYS A 149 5.87 -3.07 16.87
N LYS A 150 6.25 -2.20 15.92
CA LYS A 150 6.46 -0.76 16.16
C LYS A 150 5.92 0.03 14.98
N ASN A 151 5.41 1.22 15.28
CA ASN A 151 4.94 2.18 14.27
C ASN A 151 5.95 2.41 13.15
N LYS A 152 7.24 2.52 13.47
CA LYS A 152 8.31 2.76 12.49
C LYS A 152 8.51 1.65 11.46
N GLU A 153 7.98 0.45 11.70
CA GLU A 153 8.07 -0.66 10.73
C GLU A 153 7.07 -0.48 9.58
N CYS A 154 5.97 0.24 9.81
CA CYS A 154 4.90 0.42 8.84
C CYS A 154 5.16 1.64 7.96
N ALA A 155 4.82 1.51 6.67
CA ALA A 155 4.84 2.63 5.73
C ALA A 155 3.99 3.81 6.23
N SER A 156 2.85 3.50 6.83
CA SER A 156 1.90 4.47 7.40
C SER A 156 2.32 5.08 8.73
N LYS A 157 3.44 4.62 9.32
CA LYS A 157 3.84 4.88 10.71
C LYS A 157 2.77 4.55 11.75
N LYS A 158 1.86 3.63 11.45
CA LYS A 158 0.80 3.17 12.35
C LYS A 158 0.81 1.67 12.45
N CYS A 159 1.13 1.18 13.63
CA CYS A 159 0.99 -0.21 14.02
C CYS A 159 -0.17 -0.29 15.01
N PHE A 160 -1.28 -0.90 14.60
CA PHE A 160 -2.44 -1.09 15.45
C PHE A 160 -2.29 -2.41 16.22
N ASN A 161 -2.54 -2.36 17.52
CA ASN A 161 -2.52 -3.53 18.37
C ASN A 161 -3.95 -4.00 18.56
N ASN A 162 -4.24 -5.23 18.15
CA ASN A 162 -5.42 -5.97 18.57
C ASN A 162 -5.06 -6.92 19.72
N SER A 163 -6.06 -7.55 20.35
CA SER A 163 -5.86 -8.45 21.50
C SER A 163 -4.92 -9.63 21.19
N GLU A 164 -4.80 -10.04 19.92
CA GLU A 164 -4.11 -11.26 19.49
C GLU A 164 -2.82 -10.96 18.69
N TYR A 165 -2.81 -9.91 17.87
CA TYR A 165 -1.65 -9.53 17.07
C TYR A 165 -1.68 -8.04 16.71
N SER A 166 -0.56 -7.53 16.20
CA SER A 166 -0.40 -6.13 15.79
C SER A 166 -0.11 -6.03 14.30
N TYR A 167 -0.76 -5.10 13.61
CA TYR A 167 -0.71 -4.98 12.15
C TYR A 167 -0.63 -3.52 11.69
N CYS A 168 -0.07 -3.34 10.50
CA CYS A 168 0.11 -2.02 9.91
C CYS A 168 -1.23 -1.44 9.45
N GLY A 169 -1.56 -0.25 9.93
CA GLY A 169 -2.79 0.45 9.62
C GLY A 169 -2.70 1.29 8.34
N SER A 170 -3.86 1.67 7.80
CA SER A 170 -3.91 2.72 6.79
C SER A 170 -3.53 4.08 7.38
N VAL A 171 -2.88 4.91 6.58
CA VAL A 171 -2.69 6.33 6.90
C VAL A 171 -4.07 6.99 6.93
N GLY A 172 -4.27 7.96 7.82
CA GLY A 172 -5.50 8.76 7.74
C GLY A 172 -5.42 9.64 6.49
N GLY A 173 -6.55 9.87 5.81
CA GLY A 173 -6.63 10.97 4.86
C GLY A 173 -6.43 12.31 5.56
N PRO A 174 -6.15 13.40 4.82
CA PRO A 174 -6.06 14.72 5.42
C PRO A 174 -7.42 15.08 6.02
N SER A 175 -7.55 15.07 7.35
CA SER A 175 -8.85 15.37 7.97
C SER A 175 -9.15 16.86 7.82
N ASP A 176 -10.27 17.22 7.22
CA ASP A 176 -10.75 18.60 7.12
C ASP A 176 -11.02 19.26 8.48
N LYS A 177 -10.99 18.50 9.58
CA LYS A 177 -11.16 18.99 10.96
C LYS A 177 -10.18 20.10 11.33
N TYR A 178 -9.00 20.18 10.71
CA TYR A 178 -8.02 21.23 11.02
C TYR A 178 -8.42 22.63 10.51
N ARG A 179 -9.29 22.73 9.49
CA ARG A 179 -9.73 24.02 8.94
C ARG A 179 -10.55 24.83 9.96
N ASN A 180 -11.36 24.15 10.77
CA ASN A 180 -12.21 24.81 11.78
C ASN A 180 -11.40 25.32 12.98
N ASN A 181 -10.37 24.60 13.42
CA ASN A 181 -9.53 25.05 14.53
C ASN A 181 -8.71 26.31 14.17
N LEU A 182 -8.26 26.43 12.92
CA LEU A 182 -7.51 27.60 12.48
C LEU A 182 -8.36 28.86 12.42
N PHE A 183 -9.60 28.76 11.91
CA PHE A 183 -10.54 29.89 11.92
C PHE A 183 -10.80 30.38 13.35
N ILE A 184 -10.93 29.46 14.30
CA ILE A 184 -11.11 29.76 15.72
C ILE A 184 -9.86 30.43 16.31
N ILE A 185 -8.65 29.95 15.99
CA ILE A 185 -7.40 30.54 16.48
C ILE A 185 -7.18 31.94 15.88
N SER A 186 -7.41 32.14 14.58
CA SER A 186 -7.30 33.45 13.95
C SER A 186 -8.33 34.44 14.48
N LEU A 187 -9.57 33.98 14.73
CA LEU A 187 -10.60 34.80 15.35
C LEU A 187 -10.19 35.23 16.76
N ARG A 188 -9.64 34.30 17.56
CA ARG A 188 -9.15 34.59 18.91
C ARG A 188 -8.01 35.61 18.90
N LEU A 189 -7.01 35.44 18.04
CA LEU A 189 -5.90 36.39 17.91
C LEU A 189 -6.38 37.78 17.46
N GLY A 190 -7.28 37.83 16.47
CA GLY A 190 -7.87 39.09 16.00
C GLY A 190 -8.62 39.82 17.10
N ILE A 191 -9.40 39.09 17.90
CA ILE A 191 -10.10 39.63 19.07
C ILE A 191 -9.08 40.16 20.11
N THR A 192 -8.03 39.40 20.42
CA THR A 192 -7.01 39.84 21.40
C THR A 192 -6.30 41.13 20.96
N VAL A 193 -5.91 41.22 19.69
CA VAL A 193 -5.28 42.43 19.13
C VAL A 193 -6.23 43.63 19.17
N PHE A 194 -7.50 43.42 18.83
CA PHE A 194 -8.53 44.46 18.91
C PHE A 194 -8.71 44.98 20.34
N TYR A 195 -8.79 44.08 21.34
CA TYR A 195 -8.88 44.48 22.74
C TYR A 195 -7.66 45.28 23.21
N LEU A 196 -6.45 44.84 22.88
CA LEU A 196 -5.22 45.54 23.24
C LEU A 196 -5.14 46.93 22.61
N TYR A 197 -5.58 47.08 21.35
CA TYR A 197 -5.62 48.37 20.66
C TYR A 197 -6.58 49.35 21.33
N ASN A 198 -7.79 48.90 21.69
CA ASN A 198 -8.76 49.75 22.42
C ASN A 198 -8.24 50.14 23.81
N LEU A 199 -7.58 49.22 24.52
CA LEU A 199 -6.98 49.50 25.84
C LEU A 199 -5.88 50.56 25.72
N TYR A 200 -5.03 50.45 24.70
CA TYR A 200 -4.00 51.44 24.38
C TYR A 200 -4.57 52.83 24.10
N ILE A 201 -5.66 52.91 23.32
CA ILE A 201 -6.34 54.21 23.06
C ILE A 201 -6.91 54.79 24.36
N PHE A 202 -7.57 53.97 25.18
CA PHE A 202 -8.15 54.43 26.45
C PHE A 202 -7.08 54.97 27.41
N MET A 203 -5.92 54.31 27.51
CA MET A 203 -4.82 54.77 28.36
C MET A 203 -4.14 56.06 27.89
N ASN A 204 -4.30 56.45 26.63
CA ASN A 204 -3.72 57.70 26.08
C ASN A 204 -4.72 58.87 26.02
N LEU A 205 -5.99 58.64 26.34
CA LEU A 205 -7.05 59.67 26.33
C LEU A 205 -7.39 60.21 27.72
N ASN A 206 -6.97 59.53 28.79
CA ASN A 206 -7.07 59.97 30.19
C ASN A 206 -5.71 60.43 30.71
#